data_AF-A0A4R4W864-F1
#
_entry.id   AF-A0A4R4W864-F1
#
_cell.length_a   1.000
_cell.length_b   1.000
_cell.length_c   1.000
_cell.angle_alpha   90.00
_cell.angle_beta   90.00
_cell.angle_gamma   90.00
#
_symmetry.space_group_name_H-M   'P 1'
#
loop_
_entity.id
_entity.type
_entity.pdbx_description
1 polymer ?
#
loop_
_entity_poly.entity_id
_entity_poly.type
_entity_poly.pdbx_seq_one_letter_code
_entity_poly.pdbx_strand_id
1 'polypeptide(L)'
;MQYVEVASRLLLVTVFAFALAGKVRGRRAWAGFVESLSEMAVIGRAVVPAAAVAVIAAEAAVIVLVLLPPGGAATAGFALAAVLLSCFTLAVGAVARRAAPVPCRCFGASETPVGVPHVVRNLILVTASLLGLVGSLTNGSVDPVLGSVAGILGAVLGLLMARWDDLAALLRPSWRAPHASPAGRRATFTPGRRPRAG
;
A
#
# COMPACT_ATOMS: atom_id res chain seq x y z
N MET A 1 -18.17 -2.87 -21.52
CA MET A 1 -18.19 -2.61 -20.06
C MET A 1 -17.97 -3.88 -19.24
N GLN A 2 -18.55 -5.03 -19.59
CA GLN A 2 -18.38 -6.27 -18.81
C GLN A 2 -16.92 -6.77 -18.73
N TYR A 3 -16.15 -6.74 -19.81
CA TYR A 3 -14.71 -7.10 -19.77
C TYR A 3 -13.89 -6.18 -18.85
N VAL A 4 -14.28 -4.91 -18.74
CA VAL A 4 -13.65 -3.94 -17.82
C VAL A 4 -14.00 -4.28 -16.37
N GLU A 5 -15.25 -4.69 -16.10
CA GLU A 5 -15.66 -5.17 -14.78
C GLU A 5 -14.86 -6.41 -14.36
N VAL A 6 -14.74 -7.42 -15.23
CA VAL A 6 -13.96 -8.63 -14.96
C VAL A 6 -12.48 -8.32 -14.72
N ALA A 7 -11.88 -7.45 -15.54
CA ALA A 7 -10.50 -7.02 -15.35
C ALA A 7 -10.32 -6.25 -14.03
N SER A 8 -11.19 -5.28 -13.73
CA SER A 8 -11.17 -4.52 -12.48
C SER A 8 -11.38 -5.40 -11.26
N ARG A 9 -12.27 -6.40 -11.35
CA ARG A 9 -12.56 -7.39 -10.30
C ARG A 9 -11.28 -8.13 -9.90
N LEU A 10 -10.59 -8.75 -10.85
CA LEU A 10 -9.37 -9.51 -10.55
C LEU A 10 -8.17 -8.61 -10.20
N LEU A 11 -8.10 -7.40 -10.75
CA LEU A 11 -7.12 -6.40 -10.35
C LEU A 11 -7.26 -6.04 -8.87
N LEU A 12 -8.47 -5.69 -8.43
CA LEU A 12 -8.74 -5.31 -7.04
C LEU A 12 -8.52 -6.48 -6.09
N VAL A 13 -9.05 -7.66 -6.41
CA VAL A 13 -8.86 -8.87 -5.60
C VAL A 13 -7.37 -9.15 -5.41
N THR A 14 -6.57 -9.05 -6.47
CA THR A 14 -5.12 -9.28 -6.37
C THR A 14 -4.46 -8.25 -5.46
N VAL A 15 -4.73 -6.96 -5.64
CA VAL A 15 -4.11 -5.89 -4.82
C VAL A 15 -4.51 -6.02 -3.36
N PHE A 16 -5.80 -6.21 -3.07
CA PHE A 16 -6.29 -6.35 -1.69
C PHE A 16 -5.81 -7.66 -1.04
N ALA A 17 -5.72 -8.76 -1.78
CA ALA A 17 -5.18 -10.01 -1.25
C ALA A 17 -3.70 -9.86 -0.85
N PHE A 18 -2.89 -9.19 -1.66
CA PHE A 18 -1.49 -8.89 -1.31
C PHE A 18 -1.39 -7.95 -0.10
N ALA A 19 -2.22 -6.91 -0.05
CA ALA A 19 -2.27 -5.96 1.06
C ALA A 19 -2.67 -6.65 2.38
N LEU A 20 -3.68 -7.53 2.33
CA LEU A 20 -4.16 -8.31 3.47
C LEU A 20 -3.10 -9.32 3.91
N ALA A 21 -2.56 -10.11 2.98
CA ALA A 21 -1.51 -11.08 3.25
C ALA A 21 -0.27 -10.43 3.87
N GLY A 22 0.08 -9.20 3.46
CA GLY A 22 1.16 -8.42 4.05
C GLY A 22 0.94 -8.04 5.52
N LYS A 23 -0.31 -7.91 5.97
CA LYS A 23 -0.66 -7.53 7.35
C LYS A 23 -0.87 -8.73 8.27
N VAL A 24 -1.40 -9.85 7.74
CA VAL A 24 -1.73 -11.06 8.52
C VAL A 24 -0.60 -12.08 8.62
N ARG A 25 0.48 -11.92 7.83
CA ARG A 25 1.62 -12.87 7.76
C ARG A 25 2.44 -13.02 9.06
N GLY A 26 2.19 -12.23 10.09
CA GLY A 26 2.77 -12.44 11.42
C GLY A 26 2.71 -11.23 12.33
N ARG A 27 3.00 -11.45 13.62
CA ARG A 27 2.92 -10.42 14.67
C ARG A 27 3.80 -9.19 14.37
N ARG A 28 4.98 -9.38 13.77
CA ARG A 28 5.87 -8.27 13.39
C ARG A 28 5.28 -7.39 12.29
N ALA A 29 4.64 -8.00 11.29
CA ALA A 29 4.02 -7.27 10.20
C ALA A 29 2.81 -6.47 10.69
N TRP A 30 1.99 -7.08 11.56
CA TRP A 30 0.90 -6.40 12.24
C TRP A 30 1.38 -5.23 13.10
N ALA A 31 2.38 -5.43 13.96
CA ALA A 31 2.93 -4.38 14.81
C ALA A 31 3.50 -3.22 13.97
N GLY A 32 4.20 -3.52 12.87
CA GLY A 32 4.68 -2.49 11.95
C GLY A 32 3.56 -1.70 11.27
N PHE A 33 2.43 -2.34 10.92
CA PHE A 33 1.28 -1.64 10.36
C PHE A 33 0.60 -0.72 11.38
N VAL A 34 0.41 -1.20 12.63
CA VAL A 34 -0.13 -0.40 13.73
C VAL A 34 0.77 0.79 14.04
N GLU A 35 2.10 0.59 14.05
CA GLU A 35 3.07 1.67 14.26
C GLU A 35 3.02 2.71 13.14
N SER A 36 2.95 2.28 11.87
CA SER A 36 2.77 3.22 10.76
C SER A 36 1.46 4.02 10.90
N LEU A 37 0.36 3.41 11.35
CA LEU A 37 -0.88 4.14 11.61
C LEU A 37 -0.73 5.18 12.74
N SER A 38 0.03 4.89 13.80
CA SER A 38 0.30 5.85 14.87
C SER A 38 1.25 6.97 14.42
N GLU A 39 2.28 6.67 13.64
CA GLU A 39 3.24 7.64 13.12
C GLU A 39 2.60 8.62 12.12
N MET A 40 1.63 8.17 11.32
CA MET A 40 0.90 9.03 10.39
C MET A 40 0.12 10.13 11.12
N ALA A 41 -0.26 9.93 12.39
CA ALA A 41 -0.94 10.91 13.25
C ALA A 41 -2.15 11.59 12.56
N VAL A 42 -2.88 10.83 11.73
CA VAL A 42 -4.13 11.26 11.06
C VAL A 42 -5.34 10.97 11.95
N ILE A 43 -5.22 9.97 12.84
CA ILE A 43 -6.23 9.55 13.79
C ILE A 43 -5.65 9.56 15.21
N GLY A 44 -6.51 9.68 16.23
CA GLY A 44 -6.06 9.66 17.62
C GLY A 44 -5.41 8.33 18.01
N ARG A 45 -4.34 8.35 18.81
CA ARG A 45 -3.60 7.13 19.22
C ARG A 45 -4.50 6.06 19.85
N ALA A 46 -5.54 6.47 20.58
CA ALA A 46 -6.49 5.57 21.22
C ALA A 46 -7.31 4.72 20.23
N VAL A 47 -7.55 5.22 19.01
CA VAL A 47 -8.35 4.52 18.00
C VAL A 47 -7.51 3.74 16.98
N VAL A 48 -6.18 3.87 17.01
CA VAL A 48 -5.27 3.19 16.06
C VAL A 48 -5.47 1.67 16.03
N PRO A 49 -5.58 0.94 17.15
CA PRO A 49 -5.80 -0.51 17.10
C PRO A 49 -7.15 -0.88 16.47
N ALA A 50 -8.20 -0.13 16.80
CA ALA A 50 -9.53 -0.34 16.23
C ALA A 50 -9.55 -0.05 14.72
N ALA A 51 -8.90 1.04 14.30
CA ALA A 51 -8.75 1.39 12.88
C ALA A 51 -7.95 0.33 12.11
N ALA A 52 -6.90 -0.24 12.71
CA ALA A 52 -6.11 -1.30 12.09
C ALA A 52 -6.96 -2.55 11.82
N VAL A 53 -7.80 -2.95 12.78
CA VAL A 53 -8.73 -4.07 12.62
C VAL A 53 -9.81 -3.76 11.59
N ALA A 54 -10.38 -2.54 11.64
CA ALA A 54 -11.39 -2.10 10.69
C ALA A 54 -10.85 -2.11 9.24
N VAL A 55 -9.59 -1.69 9.03
CA VAL A 55 -8.94 -1.77 7.73
C VAL A 55 -8.83 -3.22 7.25
N ILE A 56 -8.32 -4.14 8.07
CA ILE A 56 -8.24 -5.55 7.68
C ILE A 56 -9.62 -6.13 7.35
N ALA A 57 -10.61 -5.83 8.17
CA ALA A 57 -11.98 -6.28 7.95
C ALA A 57 -12.53 -5.72 6.63
N ALA A 58 -12.28 -4.45 6.33
CA ALA A 58 -12.69 -3.83 5.08
C ALA A 58 -11.95 -4.42 3.87
N GLU A 59 -10.65 -4.67 3.96
CA GLU A 59 -9.87 -5.33 2.90
C GLU A 59 -10.41 -6.73 2.60
N ALA A 60 -10.69 -7.52 3.63
CA ALA A 60 -11.30 -8.84 3.48
C ALA A 60 -12.73 -8.77 2.91
N ALA A 61 -13.54 -7.82 3.39
CA ALA A 61 -14.89 -7.61 2.90
C ALA A 61 -14.91 -7.22 1.41
N VAL A 62 -13.99 -6.36 0.95
CA VAL A 62 -13.84 -6.04 -0.48
C VAL A 62 -13.59 -7.30 -1.29
N ILE A 63 -12.62 -8.14 -0.89
CA ILE A 63 -12.28 -9.37 -1.61
C ILE A 63 -13.51 -10.28 -1.73
N VAL A 64 -14.20 -10.51 -0.61
CA VAL A 64 -15.39 -11.39 -0.57
C VAL A 64 -16.51 -10.81 -1.44
N LEU A 65 -16.87 -9.54 -1.24
CA LEU A 65 -17.97 -8.89 -1.95
C LEU A 65 -17.75 -8.84 -3.46
N VAL A 66 -16.53 -8.54 -3.90
CA VAL A 66 -16.16 -8.45 -5.31
C VAL A 66 -16.10 -9.83 -5.98
N LEU A 67 -15.81 -10.91 -5.24
CA LEU A 67 -15.81 -12.28 -5.78
C LEU A 67 -17.20 -12.91 -5.88
N LEU A 68 -18.19 -12.39 -5.15
CA LEU A 68 -19.56 -12.87 -5.23
C LEU A 68 -20.15 -12.69 -6.65
N PRO A 69 -21.20 -13.45 -6.99
CA PRO A 69 -21.87 -13.31 -8.28
C PRO A 69 -22.26 -11.85 -8.57
N PRO A 70 -22.26 -11.44 -9.86
CA PRO A 70 -22.69 -10.10 -10.26
C PRO A 70 -24.06 -9.76 -9.67
N GLY A 71 -24.17 -8.58 -9.06
CA GLY A 71 -25.35 -8.13 -8.33
C GLY A 71 -24.99 -7.08 -7.27
N GLY A 72 -25.93 -6.77 -6.39
CA GLY A 72 -25.77 -5.70 -5.39
C GLY A 72 -24.55 -5.88 -4.48
N ALA A 73 -24.16 -7.12 -4.18
CA ALA A 73 -22.97 -7.42 -3.38
C ALA A 73 -21.66 -7.01 -4.09
N ALA A 74 -21.52 -7.33 -5.38
CA ALA A 74 -20.35 -6.95 -6.17
C ALA A 74 -20.24 -5.42 -6.31
N THR A 75 -21.36 -4.74 -6.57
CA THR A 75 -21.43 -3.27 -6.61
C THR A 75 -21.02 -2.64 -5.28
N ALA A 76 -21.49 -3.18 -4.15
CA ALA A 76 -21.07 -2.75 -2.82
C ALA A 76 -19.57 -2.98 -2.58
N GLY A 77 -19.02 -4.10 -3.07
CA GLY A 77 -17.58 -4.38 -3.03
C GLY A 77 -16.73 -3.35 -3.78
N PHE A 78 -17.12 -2.99 -5.00
CA PHE A 78 -16.45 -1.94 -5.78
C PHE A 78 -16.55 -0.55 -5.10
N ALA A 79 -17.72 -0.21 -4.56
CA ALA A 79 -17.91 1.05 -3.84
C ALA A 79 -17.04 1.10 -2.56
N LEU A 80 -17.03 0.02 -1.78
CA LEU A 80 -16.18 -0.10 -0.59
C LEU A 80 -14.70 0.00 -0.94
N ALA A 81 -14.26 -0.63 -2.03
CA ALA A 81 -12.90 -0.50 -2.54
C ALA A 81 -12.56 0.95 -2.88
N ALA A 82 -13.45 1.66 -3.60
CA ALA A 82 -13.25 3.06 -3.97
C ALA A 82 -13.10 3.97 -2.75
N VAL A 83 -13.97 3.78 -1.74
CA VAL A 83 -13.92 4.52 -0.47
C VAL A 83 -12.62 4.23 0.27
N LEU A 84 -12.27 2.96 0.45
CA LEU A 84 -11.08 2.55 1.19
C LEU A 84 -9.80 3.06 0.53
N LEU A 85 -9.68 2.92 -0.79
CA LEU A 85 -8.57 3.45 -1.58
C LEU A 85 -8.51 4.98 -1.50
N SER A 86 -9.64 5.68 -1.53
CA SER A 86 -9.69 7.13 -1.38
C SER A 86 -9.22 7.57 0.00
N CYS A 87 -9.67 6.91 1.07
CA CYS A 87 -9.20 7.15 2.43
C CYS A 87 -7.68 6.95 2.56
N PHE A 88 -7.15 5.87 1.98
CA PHE A 88 -5.70 5.65 1.94
C PHE A 88 -4.97 6.73 1.14
N THR A 89 -5.53 7.17 0.01
CA THR A 89 -4.96 8.24 -0.82
C THR A 89 -4.87 9.54 -0.04
N LEU A 90 -5.92 9.90 0.69
CA LEU A 90 -5.97 11.10 1.52
C LEU A 90 -4.98 11.01 2.69
N ALA A 91 -4.90 9.86 3.38
CA ALA A 91 -3.95 9.65 4.46
C ALA A 91 -2.49 9.76 3.97
N VAL A 92 -2.17 9.09 2.86
CA VAL A 92 -0.85 9.14 2.22
C VAL A 92 -0.52 10.55 1.76
N GLY A 93 -1.47 11.25 1.12
CA GLY A 93 -1.30 12.64 0.69
C GLY A 93 -1.09 13.60 1.86
N ALA A 94 -1.83 13.42 2.97
CA ALA A 94 -1.67 14.23 4.18
C ALA A 94 -0.30 14.04 4.83
N VAL A 95 0.25 12.82 4.78
CA VAL A 95 1.59 12.49 5.29
C VAL A 95 2.68 13.00 4.35
N ALA A 96 2.50 12.84 3.04
CA ALA A 96 3.44 13.34 2.01
C ALA A 96 3.64 14.85 2.06
N ARG A 97 2.64 15.59 2.54
CA ARG A 97 2.69 17.05 2.72
C ARG A 97 3.43 17.48 3.99
N ARG A 98 3.80 16.54 4.88
CA ARG A 98 4.58 16.83 6.10
C ARG A 98 6.07 16.74 5.76
N ALA A 99 6.88 17.64 6.34
CA ALA A 99 8.32 17.71 6.08
C ALA A 99 9.14 16.50 6.62
N ALA A 100 8.50 15.56 7.31
CA ALA A 100 9.13 14.37 7.87
C ALA A 100 8.75 13.13 7.04
N PRO A 101 9.70 12.46 6.37
CA PRO A 101 9.43 11.24 5.61
C PRO A 101 9.08 10.09 6.55
N VAL A 102 7.80 9.72 6.60
CA VAL A 102 7.32 8.52 7.31
C VAL A 102 7.25 7.36 6.30
N PRO A 103 7.76 6.16 6.62
CA PRO A 103 7.64 5.00 5.74
C PRO A 103 6.17 4.54 5.65
N CYS A 104 5.69 4.23 4.44
CA CYS A 104 4.30 3.80 4.24
C CYS A 104 4.19 2.27 4.15
N ARG A 105 3.75 1.63 5.23
CA ARG A 105 3.54 0.17 5.27
C ARG A 105 2.13 -0.28 4.85
N CYS A 106 1.31 0.62 4.28
CA CYS A 106 -0.10 0.36 3.94
C CYS A 106 -0.30 -0.80 2.94
N PHE A 107 0.70 -1.08 2.10
CA PHE A 107 0.67 -2.18 1.11
C PHE A 107 1.67 -3.31 1.39
N GLY A 108 2.23 -3.38 2.60
CA GLY A 108 3.27 -4.35 2.97
C GLY A 108 4.60 -3.68 3.32
N ALA A 109 5.66 -4.48 3.48
CA ALA A 109 6.98 -4.13 4.03
C ALA A 109 7.83 -3.13 3.20
N SER A 110 7.19 -2.21 2.49
CA SER A 110 7.86 -1.13 1.77
C SER A 110 8.41 -0.10 2.75
N GLU A 111 9.72 0.12 2.73
CA GLU A 111 10.43 1.11 3.54
C GLU A 111 10.76 2.40 2.76
N THR A 112 10.23 2.54 1.53
CA THR A 112 10.49 3.73 0.73
C THR A 112 9.71 4.95 1.24
N PRO A 113 10.33 6.14 1.33
CA PRO A 113 9.65 7.37 1.72
C PRO A 113 8.44 7.65 0.81
N VAL A 114 7.33 8.08 1.42
CA VAL A 114 6.10 8.42 0.69
C VAL A 114 6.41 9.46 -0.40
N GLY A 115 6.18 9.10 -1.67
CA GLY A 115 6.34 10.02 -2.81
C GLY A 115 5.13 10.06 -3.74
N VAL A 116 5.18 11.00 -4.70
CA VAL A 116 4.21 11.15 -5.82
C VAL A 116 3.82 9.82 -6.49
N PRO A 117 4.73 8.83 -6.67
CA PRO A 117 4.36 7.55 -7.29
C PRO A 117 3.26 6.78 -6.56
N HIS A 118 3.19 6.84 -5.22
CA HIS A 118 2.13 6.13 -4.48
C HIS A 118 0.76 6.80 -4.66
N VAL A 119 0.72 8.12 -4.78
CA VAL A 119 -0.52 8.88 -5.04
C VAL A 119 -1.06 8.52 -6.43
N VAL A 120 -0.19 8.48 -7.44
CA VAL A 120 -0.57 8.10 -8.82
C VAL A 120 -1.11 6.67 -8.84
N ARG A 121 -0.40 5.72 -8.21
CA ARG A 121 -0.84 4.32 -8.10
C ARG A 121 -2.22 4.22 -7.46
N ASN A 122 -2.44 4.89 -6.33
CA ASN A 122 -3.71 4.86 -5.65
C ASN A 122 -4.84 5.48 -6.49
N LEU A 123 -4.56 6.56 -7.22
CA LEU A 123 -5.53 7.18 -8.11
C LEU A 123 -5.92 6.24 -9.27
N ILE A 124 -4.97 5.48 -9.82
CA ILE A 124 -5.24 4.44 -10.83
C ILE A 124 -6.13 3.33 -10.25
N LEU A 125 -5.90 2.92 -8.99
CA LEU A 125 -6.75 1.92 -8.34
C LEU A 125 -8.17 2.46 -8.07
N VAL A 126 -8.29 3.74 -7.70
CA VAL A 126 -9.59 4.41 -7.54
C VAL A 126 -10.33 4.45 -8.89
N THR A 127 -9.67 4.86 -9.98
CA THR A 127 -10.32 4.87 -11.30
C THR A 127 -10.73 3.47 -11.75
N ALA A 128 -9.88 2.45 -11.54
CA ALA A 128 -10.22 1.06 -11.82
C ALA A 128 -11.44 0.58 -11.02
N SER A 129 -11.55 0.98 -9.74
CA SER A 129 -12.71 0.66 -8.90
C SER A 129 -14.00 1.33 -9.37
N LEU A 130 -13.93 2.59 -9.83
CA LEU A 130 -15.07 3.30 -10.40
C LEU A 130 -15.50 2.71 -11.76
N LEU A 131 -14.54 2.32 -12.60
CA LEU A 131 -14.83 1.64 -13.86
C LEU A 131 -15.48 0.28 -13.62
N GLY A 132 -15.00 -0.48 -12.62
CA GLY A 132 -15.61 -1.74 -12.18
C GLY A 132 -17.03 -1.52 -11.65
N LEU A 133 -17.23 -0.47 -10.85
CA LEU A 133 -18.55 -0.08 -10.33
C LEU A 133 -19.54 0.22 -11.46
N VAL A 134 -19.17 1.09 -12.40
CA VAL A 134 -20.00 1.43 -13.57
C VAL A 134 -20.27 0.18 -14.42
N GLY A 135 -19.25 -0.67 -14.61
CA GLY A 135 -19.40 -1.94 -15.31
C GLY A 135 -20.41 -2.88 -14.64
N SER A 136 -20.38 -2.97 -13.31
CA SER A 136 -21.28 -3.82 -12.51
C SER A 136 -22.75 -3.40 -12.58
N LEU A 137 -23.02 -2.13 -12.88
CA LEU A 137 -24.39 -1.60 -13.04
C LEU A 137 -24.97 -1.89 -14.43
N THR A 138 -24.15 -2.31 -15.38
CA THR A 138 -24.61 -2.69 -16.72
C THR A 138 -24.90 -4.18 -16.75
N ASN A 139 -25.96 -4.57 -17.46
CA ASN A 139 -26.25 -5.97 -17.76
C ASN A 139 -25.65 -6.32 -19.13
N GLY A 140 -24.96 -7.45 -19.23
CA GLY A 140 -24.43 -7.94 -20.49
C GLY A 140 -23.85 -9.34 -20.34
N SER A 141 -23.77 -10.08 -21.45
CA SER A 141 -23.12 -11.38 -21.49
C SER A 141 -21.61 -11.21 -21.71
N VAL A 142 -20.83 -12.03 -21.03
CA VAL A 142 -19.38 -12.12 -21.22
C VAL A 142 -19.10 -13.42 -21.97
N ASP A 143 -18.37 -13.31 -23.08
CA ASP A 143 -17.80 -14.50 -23.70
C ASP A 143 -16.75 -15.11 -22.75
N PRO A 144 -16.81 -16.42 -22.42
CA PRO A 144 -15.93 -17.02 -21.44
C PRO A 144 -14.43 -16.90 -21.77
N VAL A 145 -14.07 -16.95 -23.06
CA VAL A 145 -12.66 -16.88 -23.48
C VAL A 145 -12.15 -15.45 -23.32
N LEU A 146 -12.88 -14.48 -23.86
CA LEU A 146 -12.50 -13.06 -23.74
C LEU A 146 -12.57 -12.57 -22.28
N GLY A 147 -13.51 -13.10 -21.49
CA GLY A 147 -13.62 -12.84 -20.05
C GLY A 147 -12.39 -13.36 -19.30
N SER A 148 -11.92 -14.56 -19.62
CA SER A 148 -10.71 -15.13 -19.04
C SER A 148 -9.46 -14.30 -19.36
N VAL A 149 -9.32 -13.86 -20.62
CA VAL A 149 -8.21 -12.98 -21.04
C VAL A 149 -8.25 -11.65 -20.29
N ALA A 150 -9.41 -11.01 -20.20
CA ALA A 150 -9.59 -9.76 -19.46
C ALA A 150 -9.27 -9.93 -17.96
N GLY A 151 -9.70 -11.04 -17.37
CA GLY A 151 -9.41 -11.39 -15.99
C GLY A 151 -7.90 -11.58 -15.74
N ILE A 152 -7.22 -12.37 -16.58
CA ILE A 152 -5.77 -12.58 -16.47
C ILE A 152 -5.03 -11.25 -16.57
N LEU A 153 -5.41 -10.42 -17.54
CA LEU A 153 -4.82 -9.08 -17.70
C LEU A 153 -5.03 -8.23 -16.44
N GLY A 154 -6.24 -8.24 -15.87
CA GLY A 154 -6.56 -7.58 -14.62
C GLY A 154 -5.70 -8.07 -13.45
N ALA A 155 -5.56 -9.39 -13.29
CA ALA A 155 -4.72 -9.99 -12.25
C ALA A 155 -3.24 -9.62 -12.40
N VAL A 156 -2.70 -9.66 -13.62
CA VAL A 156 -1.32 -9.25 -13.92
C VAL A 156 -1.10 -7.77 -13.58
N LEU A 157 -2.02 -6.89 -13.99
CA LEU A 157 -1.98 -5.47 -13.64
C LEU A 157 -2.07 -5.28 -12.12
N GLY A 158 -2.93 -6.04 -11.44
CA GLY A 158 -3.05 -6.02 -9.98
C GLY A 158 -1.76 -6.42 -9.29
N LEU A 159 -1.08 -7.47 -9.78
CA LEU A 159 0.22 -7.89 -9.28
C LEU A 159 1.29 -6.82 -9.49
N LEU A 160 1.32 -6.21 -10.69
CA LEU A 160 2.23 -5.13 -11.02
C LEU A 160 2.04 -3.92 -10.09
N MET A 161 0.78 -3.56 -9.80
CA MET A 161 0.44 -2.47 -8.88
C MET A 161 0.76 -2.82 -7.42
N ALA A 162 0.54 -4.07 -7.00
CA ALA A 162 0.91 -4.52 -5.66
C ALA A 162 2.42 -4.52 -5.44
N ARG A 163 3.21 -4.78 -6.49
CA ARG A 163 4.68 -4.85 -6.48
C ARG A 163 5.35 -3.60 -7.07
N TRP A 164 4.59 -2.51 -7.18
CA TRP A 164 5.06 -1.26 -7.78
C TRP A 164 6.33 -0.71 -7.13
N ASP A 165 6.44 -0.82 -5.80
CA ASP A 165 7.59 -0.31 -5.05
C ASP A 165 8.85 -1.14 -5.30
N ASP A 166 8.73 -2.45 -5.42
CA ASP A 166 9.83 -3.34 -5.76
C ASP A 166 10.30 -3.13 -7.20
N LEU A 167 9.36 -2.89 -8.12
CA LEU A 167 9.68 -2.50 -9.50
C LEU A 167 10.38 -1.15 -9.56
N ALA A 168 9.88 -0.16 -8.81
CA ALA A 168 10.51 1.15 -8.69
C ALA A 168 11.90 1.05 -8.04
N ALA A 169 12.10 0.14 -7.08
CA ALA A 169 13.40 -0.13 -6.48
C ALA A 169 14.36 -0.80 -7.47
N LEU A 170 13.88 -1.71 -8.32
CA LEU A 170 14.66 -2.34 -9.38
C LEU A 170 15.08 -1.35 -10.49
N LEU A 171 14.19 -0.38 -10.78
CA LEU A 171 14.40 0.65 -11.79
C LEU A 171 15.17 1.86 -11.26
N ARG A 172 15.30 2.03 -9.94
CA ARG A 172 16.23 2.99 -9.36
C ARG A 172 17.64 2.49 -9.67
N PRO A 173 18.43 3.23 -10.47
CA PRO A 173 19.83 2.87 -10.71
C PRO A 173 20.51 2.67 -9.36
N SER A 174 21.32 1.62 -9.22
CA SER A 174 22.10 1.23 -8.04
C SER A 174 23.16 2.26 -7.60
N TRP A 175 23.00 3.54 -7.94
CA TRP A 175 23.96 4.62 -7.78
C TRP A 175 24.07 5.18 -6.34
N ARG A 176 23.75 4.43 -5.30
CA ARG A 176 24.14 4.83 -3.94
C ARG A 176 24.87 3.71 -3.20
N ALA A 177 26.08 3.44 -3.65
CA ALA A 177 27.22 3.19 -2.77
C ALA A 177 28.25 4.29 -3.09
N PRO A 178 28.89 4.91 -2.09
CA PRO A 178 29.53 4.21 -0.98
C PRO A 178 28.89 4.49 0.38
N HIS A 179 28.81 3.44 1.19
CA HIS A 179 28.85 3.56 2.64
C HIS A 179 30.11 4.32 3.01
N ALA A 180 29.98 5.60 3.35
CA ALA A 180 30.99 6.26 4.17
C ALA A 180 30.97 5.56 5.53
N SER A 181 31.85 4.58 5.72
CA SER A 181 32.17 4.06 7.04
C SER A 181 32.55 5.22 7.94
N PRO A 182 31.96 5.39 9.13
CA PRO A 182 32.49 6.29 10.14
C PRO A 182 33.72 5.63 10.78
N ALA A 183 34.80 5.51 10.02
CA ALA A 183 36.10 5.10 10.54
C ALA A 183 36.77 6.32 11.17
N GLY A 184 36.87 6.33 12.50
CA GLY A 184 37.95 7.06 13.17
C GLY A 184 37.56 8.34 13.90
N ARG A 185 36.55 8.31 14.78
CA ARG A 185 36.54 9.22 15.94
C ARG A 185 37.56 8.68 16.96
N ARG A 186 38.86 8.85 16.69
CA ARG A 186 39.90 8.60 17.70
C ARG A 186 39.78 9.68 18.75
N ALA A 187 39.45 9.25 19.96
CA ALA A 187 39.53 10.04 21.17
C ALA A 187 40.93 10.65 21.29
N THR A 188 41.00 11.97 21.27
CA THR A 188 42.14 12.72 21.79
C THR A 188 42.20 12.50 23.31
N PHE A 189 42.96 11.49 23.74
CA PHE A 189 43.42 11.38 25.11
C PHE A 189 44.63 12.29 25.27
N THR A 190 44.44 13.44 25.89
CA THR A 190 45.50 14.33 26.35
C THR A 190 45.83 13.97 27.80
N PRO A 191 46.95 13.29 28.11
CA PRO A 191 47.41 13.20 29.48
C PRO A 191 48.00 14.56 29.89
N GLY A 192 47.30 15.21 30.83
CA GLY A 192 47.74 16.47 31.43
C GLY A 192 49.13 16.33 32.06
N ARG A 193 50.02 17.23 31.65
CA ARG A 193 51.37 17.42 32.21
C ARG A 193 51.32 17.62 33.72
N ARG A 194 52.25 16.96 34.43
CA ARG A 194 52.67 17.31 35.79
C ARG A 194 53.16 18.76 35.85
N PRO A 195 52.88 19.49 36.94
CA PRO A 195 53.75 20.56 37.40
C PRO A 195 54.80 20.00 38.38
N ARG A 196 56.07 20.26 38.07
CA ARG A 196 57.14 20.36 39.06
C ARG A 196 56.94 21.66 39.86
N ALA A 197 57.23 21.61 41.16
CA ALA A 197 57.96 22.60 41.97
C ALA A 197 57.31 22.81 43.36
N GLY A 198 58.15 22.71 44.38
CA GLY A 198 57.84 22.83 45.81
C GLY A 198 58.77 21.91 46.58
#